data_AF-A0A1Q3VQE0-F1
#
_entry.id   AF-A0A1Q3VQE0-F1
#
_cell.length_a   1.000
_cell.length_b   1.000
_cell.length_c   1.000
_cell.angle_alpha   90.00
_cell.angle_beta   90.00
_cell.angle_gamma   90.00
#
_symmetry.space_group_name_H-M   'P 1'
#
loop_
_entity.id
_entity.type
_entity.pdbx_description
1 polymer ?
#
loop_
_entity_poly.entity_id
_entity_poly.type
_entity_poly.pdbx_seq_one_letter_code
_entity_poly.pdbx_strand_id
1 'polypeptide(L)'
;MANEDSIMKTLNKLAAVGAALLMASTSANAIVTSWNYNVSSLFTAATYSGGTGTTTTPPATTLSWGTPDNPANAQSSLSIGSNPAAGSVDTYLGVTPPQSSPYLAFSTSLTHTNNVIAGGSSSLLSAILTNTVTLTPLVPNQPALPIQIVPFNIAFTETPNSTPCAAASPAGNPCNDIFVLTGGLLNFAFNYNDGTGLQTYFVNIFPTTGGVLSTLSNSACAAANQPNGCIGFTTVEGQATTLAFGFTISTQPLQVPEPGMLALFGAGLMSLVFLRRRRPD
;
A
#
# COMPACT_ATOMS: atom_id res chain seq x y z
N MET A 1 -54.45 -6.97 67.01
CA MET A 1 -53.51 -6.01 66.39
C MET A 1 -52.28 -6.78 65.97
N ALA A 2 -52.32 -7.32 64.76
CA ALA A 2 -51.22 -8.02 64.12
C ALA A 2 -50.83 -7.15 62.92
N ASN A 3 -49.83 -6.27 63.04
CA ASN A 3 -49.23 -5.65 61.86
C ASN A 3 -47.94 -4.84 62.08
N GLU A 4 -46.96 -5.29 62.88
CA GLU A 4 -45.65 -4.58 62.93
C GLU A 4 -44.42 -5.49 62.90
N ASP A 5 -44.52 -6.75 63.32
CA ASP A 5 -43.36 -7.65 63.41
C ASP A 5 -42.93 -8.32 62.09
N SER A 6 -43.74 -8.20 61.02
CA SER A 6 -43.45 -8.86 59.73
C SER A 6 -42.68 -7.99 58.74
N ILE A 7 -42.60 -6.67 58.96
CA ILE A 7 -41.96 -5.74 58.01
C ILE A 7 -40.44 -5.65 58.28
N MET A 8 -40.00 -5.83 59.53
CA MET A 8 -38.57 -5.76 59.91
C MET A 8 -37.75 -7.02 59.56
N LYS A 9 -38.37 -8.17 59.29
CA LYS A 9 -37.64 -9.42 58.96
C LYS A 9 -37.40 -9.64 57.47
N THR A 10 -38.06 -8.88 56.60
CA THR A 10 -37.89 -8.97 55.14
C THR A 10 -36.98 -7.88 54.57
N LEU A 11 -36.54 -6.94 55.40
CA LEU A 11 -35.60 -5.87 55.03
C LEU A 11 -34.12 -6.23 55.31
N ASN A 12 -33.84 -7.33 56.01
CA ASN A 12 -32.48 -7.77 56.35
C ASN A 12 -31.83 -8.71 55.31
N LYS A 13 -32.35 -8.78 54.08
CA LYS A 13 -31.79 -9.65 53.01
C LYS A 13 -31.51 -8.96 51.68
N LEU A 14 -31.71 -7.65 51.54
CA LEU A 14 -31.44 -6.91 50.31
C LEU A 14 -30.86 -5.53 50.59
N ALA A 15 -29.57 -5.43 50.94
CA ALA A 15 -28.79 -4.19 50.79
C ALA A 15 -27.27 -4.42 50.96
N ALA A 16 -26.74 -5.53 50.43
CA ALA A 16 -25.29 -5.76 50.33
C ALA A 16 -24.91 -6.12 48.89
N VAL A 17 -25.33 -5.30 47.93
CA VAL A 17 -24.81 -5.32 46.56
C VAL A 17 -24.54 -3.88 46.17
N GLY A 18 -23.51 -3.30 46.81
CA GLY A 18 -23.10 -1.92 46.62
C GLY A 18 -21.61 -1.87 46.33
N ALA A 19 -21.28 -1.78 45.05
CA ALA A 19 -20.01 -1.29 44.52
C ALA A 19 -18.73 -2.03 44.96
N ALA A 20 -18.61 -3.31 44.59
CA ALA A 20 -17.32 -3.75 44.07
C ALA A 20 -17.17 -3.14 42.67
N LEU A 21 -16.72 -1.87 42.59
CA LEU A 21 -16.01 -1.45 41.38
C LEU A 21 -14.79 -2.36 41.31
N LEU A 22 -14.96 -3.48 40.59
CA LEU A 22 -13.86 -4.13 39.92
C LEU A 22 -13.21 -3.03 39.10
N MET A 23 -12.16 -2.43 39.64
CA MET A 23 -11.09 -1.91 38.82
C MET A 23 -10.53 -3.14 38.11
N ALA A 24 -11.22 -3.56 37.05
CA ALA A 24 -10.59 -4.28 35.97
C ALA A 24 -9.58 -3.28 35.42
N SER A 25 -8.39 -3.26 36.02
CA SER A 25 -7.20 -2.81 35.32
C SER A 25 -7.13 -3.69 34.10
N THR A 26 -7.72 -3.25 32.99
CA THR A 26 -7.34 -3.75 31.68
C THR A 26 -5.85 -3.51 31.65
N SER A 27 -5.06 -4.57 31.74
CA SER A 27 -3.65 -4.50 31.42
C SER A 27 -3.59 -3.94 30.00
N ALA A 28 -3.33 -2.64 29.87
CA ALA A 28 -2.92 -2.09 28.60
C ALA A 28 -1.59 -2.81 28.31
N ASN A 29 -1.61 -3.74 27.35
CA ASN A 29 -0.37 -4.34 26.88
C ASN A 29 0.54 -3.18 26.47
N ALA A 30 1.78 -3.21 26.95
CA ALA A 30 2.74 -2.20 26.53
C ALA A 30 2.91 -2.36 25.01
N ILE A 31 2.87 -1.25 24.28
CA ILE A 31 3.09 -1.29 22.84
C ILE A 31 4.56 -1.02 22.55
N VAL A 32 5.05 -1.60 21.46
CA VAL A 32 6.29 -1.16 20.83
C VAL A 32 6.01 0.20 20.23
N THR A 33 6.64 1.22 20.78
CA THR A 33 6.46 2.62 20.36
C THR A 33 7.39 2.99 19.22
N SER A 34 8.49 2.26 19.03
CA SER A 34 9.45 2.52 17.95
C SER A 34 10.08 1.22 17.43
N TRP A 35 10.30 1.16 16.12
CA TRP A 35 10.85 0.02 15.40
C TRP A 35 12.04 0.47 14.56
N ASN A 36 13.14 -0.27 14.61
CA ASN A 36 14.13 -0.24 13.54
C ASN A 36 13.65 -1.12 12.39
N TYR A 37 13.95 -0.71 11.16
CA TYR A 37 13.63 -1.49 9.97
C TYR A 37 14.83 -1.60 9.03
N ASN A 38 14.84 -2.70 8.27
CA ASN A 38 15.68 -2.90 7.10
C ASN A 38 14.84 -3.56 6.01
N VAL A 39 14.76 -2.91 4.86
CA VAL A 39 14.08 -3.40 3.66
C VAL A 39 15.11 -3.56 2.56
N SER A 40 15.20 -4.78 2.01
CA SER A 40 15.95 -5.03 0.79
C SER A 40 15.02 -5.52 -0.31
N SER A 41 15.23 -5.06 -1.54
CA SER A 41 14.44 -5.45 -2.70
C SER A 41 15.28 -6.14 -3.76
N LEU A 42 14.70 -7.10 -4.45
CA LEU A 42 15.33 -7.82 -5.55
C LEU A 42 14.27 -8.29 -6.54
N PHE A 43 14.51 -8.13 -7.84
CA PHE A 43 13.70 -8.83 -8.83
C PHE A 43 14.04 -10.31 -8.76
N THR A 44 13.05 -11.15 -8.48
CA THR A 44 13.24 -12.60 -8.34
C THR A 44 12.66 -13.37 -9.52
N ALA A 45 11.80 -12.74 -10.32
CA ALA A 45 11.28 -13.29 -11.55
C ALA A 45 11.01 -12.19 -12.57
N ALA A 46 11.15 -12.53 -13.84
CA ALA A 46 10.87 -11.67 -14.98
C ALA A 46 10.45 -12.56 -16.15
N THR A 47 9.53 -12.06 -16.97
CA THR A 47 9.12 -12.70 -18.22
C THR A 47 9.18 -11.67 -19.30
N TYR A 48 9.79 -12.04 -20.42
CA TYR A 48 9.98 -11.18 -21.58
C TYR A 48 9.22 -11.75 -22.77
N SER A 49 8.83 -10.88 -23.71
CA SER A 49 8.36 -11.31 -25.02
C SER A 49 9.50 -11.97 -25.80
N GLY A 50 9.15 -12.77 -26.81
CA GLY A 50 10.14 -13.16 -27.82
C GLY A 50 10.58 -11.94 -28.63
N GLY A 51 11.80 -11.97 -29.14
CA GLY A 51 12.36 -10.89 -29.95
C GLY A 51 13.89 -10.88 -29.96
N THR A 52 14.44 -9.81 -30.53
CA THR A 52 15.89 -9.53 -30.52
C THR A 52 16.31 -8.74 -29.27
N GLY A 53 17.62 -8.60 -29.07
CA GLY A 53 18.17 -7.84 -27.95
C GLY A 53 18.44 -8.68 -26.72
N THR A 54 19.11 -8.06 -25.75
CA THR A 54 19.52 -8.72 -24.49
C THR A 54 18.51 -8.43 -23.40
N THR A 55 18.15 -9.46 -22.63
CA THR A 55 17.27 -9.33 -21.46
C THR A 55 18.03 -9.68 -20.21
N THR A 56 17.77 -8.98 -19.11
CA THR A 56 18.37 -9.33 -17.82
C THR A 56 17.70 -10.57 -17.20
N THR A 57 18.49 -11.53 -16.74
CA THR A 57 18.01 -12.71 -16.02
C THR A 57 17.98 -12.45 -14.50
N PRO A 58 16.83 -12.55 -13.83
CA PRO A 58 16.76 -12.50 -12.37
C PRO A 58 17.52 -13.68 -11.71
N PRO A 59 18.01 -13.54 -10.46
CA PRO A 59 17.79 -12.39 -9.58
C PRO A 59 18.64 -11.16 -9.93
N ALA A 60 18.06 -9.96 -9.87
CA ALA A 60 18.76 -8.72 -10.22
C ALA A 60 18.16 -7.49 -9.53
N THR A 61 18.94 -6.41 -9.40
CA THR A 61 18.46 -5.09 -8.94
C THR A 61 17.97 -4.18 -10.07
N THR A 62 18.29 -4.55 -11.31
CA THR A 62 17.82 -3.89 -12.52
C THR A 62 17.39 -4.96 -13.51
N LEU A 63 16.23 -4.79 -14.15
CA LEU A 63 15.83 -5.53 -15.33
C LEU A 63 15.99 -4.60 -16.54
N SER A 64 16.69 -5.02 -17.57
CA SER A 64 16.77 -4.33 -18.86
C SER A 64 16.31 -5.23 -20.01
N TRP A 65 15.79 -4.61 -21.06
CA TRP A 65 15.30 -5.30 -22.25
C TRP A 65 15.40 -4.42 -23.51
N GLY A 66 15.11 -5.01 -24.66
CA GLY A 66 15.10 -4.33 -25.95
C GLY A 66 16.47 -4.20 -26.62
N THR A 67 16.48 -3.89 -27.92
CA THR A 67 17.64 -3.37 -28.63
C THR A 67 17.47 -1.86 -28.76
N PRO A 68 18.43 -1.02 -28.36
CA PRO A 68 18.31 0.42 -28.56
C PRO A 68 18.05 0.77 -30.03
N ASP A 69 17.07 1.63 -30.30
CA ASP A 69 16.68 2.01 -31.67
C ASP A 69 17.75 2.87 -32.39
N ASN A 70 18.62 3.52 -31.61
CA ASN A 70 19.76 4.26 -32.13
C ASN A 70 20.95 4.20 -31.15
N PRO A 71 22.18 4.54 -31.60
CA PRO A 71 23.38 4.45 -30.76
C PRO A 71 23.42 5.39 -29.54
N ALA A 72 22.56 6.41 -29.49
CA ALA A 72 22.44 7.32 -28.36
C ALA A 72 21.41 6.85 -27.32
N ASN A 73 20.53 5.91 -27.68
CA ASN A 73 19.56 5.32 -26.76
C ASN A 73 20.20 4.20 -25.93
N ALA A 74 19.68 4.02 -24.72
CA ALA A 74 19.91 2.84 -23.92
C ALA A 74 18.72 1.87 -24.04
N GLN A 75 18.88 0.68 -23.46
CA GLN A 75 17.76 -0.24 -23.23
C GLN A 75 16.72 0.40 -22.31
N SER A 76 15.45 0.03 -22.46
CA SER A 76 14.43 0.28 -21.43
C SER A 76 14.74 -0.58 -20.19
N SER A 77 14.40 -0.06 -19.00
CA SER A 77 14.73 -0.76 -17.75
C SER A 77 13.83 -0.44 -16.57
N LEU A 78 13.69 -1.42 -15.67
CA LEU A 78 13.19 -1.24 -14.31
C LEU A 78 14.36 -1.37 -13.33
N SER A 79 14.63 -0.35 -12.53
CA SER A 79 15.72 -0.34 -11.55
C SER A 79 15.24 -0.06 -10.14
N ILE A 80 15.84 -0.72 -9.16
CA ILE A 80 15.56 -0.52 -7.74
C ILE A 80 16.50 0.56 -7.20
N GLY A 81 15.93 1.58 -6.56
CA GLY A 81 16.65 2.63 -5.83
C GLY A 81 16.51 2.50 -4.31
N SER A 82 17.34 3.25 -3.57
CA SER A 82 17.34 3.29 -2.10
C SER A 82 17.38 1.90 -1.45
N ASN A 83 18.21 0.99 -1.96
CA ASN A 83 18.24 -0.41 -1.58
C ASN A 83 19.64 -0.83 -1.06
N PRO A 84 19.77 -1.32 0.18
CA PRO A 84 18.71 -1.48 1.18
C PRO A 84 18.24 -0.12 1.76
N ALA A 85 16.97 -0.06 2.17
CA ALA A 85 16.40 1.04 2.94
C ALA A 85 16.37 0.67 4.42
N ALA A 86 16.99 1.45 5.29
CA ALA A 86 17.01 1.21 6.73
C ALA A 86 16.78 2.51 7.51
N GLY A 87 16.19 2.39 8.69
CA GLY A 87 15.88 3.53 9.56
C GLY A 87 15.07 3.11 10.78
N SER A 88 14.41 4.09 11.40
CA SER A 88 13.44 3.86 12.47
C SER A 88 12.08 4.48 12.14
N VAL A 89 11.03 3.93 12.72
CA VAL A 89 9.67 4.43 12.60
C VAL A 89 8.93 4.25 13.91
N ASP A 90 8.18 5.27 14.31
CA ASP A 90 7.35 5.20 15.50
C ASP A 90 5.97 4.62 15.19
N THR A 91 5.45 3.84 16.12
CA THR A 91 4.09 3.34 16.07
C THR A 91 3.13 4.50 16.30
N TYR A 92 2.26 4.79 15.34
CA TYR A 92 1.22 5.79 15.53
C TYR A 92 -0.06 5.17 16.10
N LEU A 93 -0.82 5.99 16.81
CA LEU A 93 -2.13 5.63 17.36
C LEU A 93 -3.22 6.36 16.59
N GLY A 94 -4.18 5.61 16.06
CA GLY A 94 -5.30 6.12 15.29
C GLY A 94 -5.49 5.40 13.97
N VAL A 95 -6.49 5.85 13.20
CA VAL A 95 -6.91 5.20 11.95
C VAL A 95 -6.45 5.93 10.69
N THR A 96 -5.87 7.13 10.83
CA THR A 96 -5.39 7.96 9.71
C THR A 96 -3.86 8.00 9.73
N PRO A 97 -3.18 7.47 8.70
CA PRO A 97 -1.71 7.43 8.65
C PRO A 97 -1.10 8.84 8.61
N PRO A 98 -0.22 9.19 9.55
CA PRO A 98 0.56 10.42 9.47
C PRO A 98 1.46 10.42 8.24
N GLN A 99 1.68 11.59 7.66
CA GLN A 99 2.46 11.77 6.43
C GLN A 99 3.85 12.39 6.70
N SER A 100 4.35 12.28 7.92
CA SER A 100 5.63 12.86 8.34
C SER A 100 6.35 12.00 9.37
N SER A 101 7.66 12.18 9.45
CA SER A 101 8.50 11.65 10.55
C SER A 101 7.95 12.10 11.91
N PRO A 102 8.05 11.28 12.98
CA PRO A 102 8.71 9.96 13.04
C PRO A 102 7.83 8.78 12.61
N TYR A 103 6.56 9.02 12.26
CA TYR A 103 5.60 7.96 11.97
C TYR A 103 5.62 7.45 10.52
N LEU A 104 6.23 8.21 9.61
CA LEU A 104 6.48 7.83 8.23
C LEU A 104 7.93 7.37 8.05
N ALA A 105 8.11 6.13 7.59
CA ALA A 105 9.38 5.61 7.11
C ALA A 105 9.43 5.57 5.59
N PHE A 106 10.64 5.72 5.03
CA PHE A 106 10.91 5.58 3.60
C PHE A 106 11.50 4.21 3.30
N SER A 107 11.01 3.59 2.24
CA SER A 107 11.46 2.29 1.75
C SER A 107 12.24 2.44 0.44
N THR A 108 12.42 1.35 -0.28
CA THR A 108 13.05 1.36 -1.60
C THR A 108 12.17 2.09 -2.63
N SER A 109 12.74 2.37 -3.79
CA SER A 109 12.03 2.96 -4.93
C SER A 109 12.16 2.08 -6.15
N LEU A 110 11.23 2.22 -7.08
CA LEU A 110 11.28 1.59 -8.40
C LEU A 110 11.27 2.66 -9.48
N THR A 111 12.27 2.65 -10.36
CA THR A 111 12.37 3.58 -11.49
C THR A 111 12.22 2.83 -12.79
N HIS A 112 11.25 3.24 -13.59
CA HIS A 112 11.14 2.85 -14.98
C HIS A 112 11.82 3.91 -15.86
N THR A 113 12.88 3.54 -16.55
CA THR A 113 13.51 4.34 -17.60
C THR A 113 12.99 3.83 -18.94
N ASN A 114 12.18 4.64 -19.62
CA ASN A 114 11.61 4.30 -20.91
C ASN A 114 12.48 4.88 -22.03
N ASN A 115 12.94 4.04 -22.95
CA ASN A 115 13.73 4.45 -24.10
C ASN A 115 13.16 3.83 -25.37
N VAL A 116 13.29 4.52 -26.50
CA VAL A 116 12.84 3.95 -27.77
C VAL A 116 13.74 2.76 -28.12
N ILE A 117 13.13 1.58 -28.15
CA ILE A 117 13.76 0.33 -28.59
C ILE A 117 13.28 -0.06 -30.01
N ALA A 118 14.11 -0.81 -30.71
CA ALA A 118 13.82 -1.26 -32.07
C ALA A 118 12.58 -2.18 -32.11
N GLY A 119 11.79 -2.05 -33.17
CA GLY A 119 10.63 -2.91 -33.39
C GLY A 119 11.02 -4.40 -33.49
N GLY A 120 10.26 -5.26 -32.81
CA GLY A 120 10.52 -6.71 -32.76
C GLY A 120 11.60 -7.13 -31.74
N SER A 121 12.10 -6.20 -30.94
CA SER A 121 12.92 -6.54 -29.78
C SER A 121 12.10 -7.14 -28.64
N SER A 122 12.77 -7.92 -27.79
CA SER A 122 12.21 -8.46 -26.57
C SER A 122 11.85 -7.33 -25.61
N SER A 123 10.64 -7.38 -25.05
CA SER A 123 10.11 -6.42 -24.08
C SER A 123 9.75 -7.11 -22.77
N LEU A 124 9.75 -6.39 -21.65
CA LEU A 124 9.26 -6.94 -20.38
C LEU A 124 7.73 -7.13 -20.46
N LEU A 125 7.24 -8.28 -19.99
CA LEU A 125 5.80 -8.57 -19.87
C LEU A 125 5.37 -8.56 -18.41
N SER A 126 6.19 -9.12 -17.53
CA SER A 126 5.91 -9.16 -16.09
C SER A 126 7.17 -9.30 -15.28
N ALA A 127 7.12 -8.87 -14.02
CA ALA A 127 8.19 -9.07 -13.04
C ALA A 127 7.63 -9.32 -11.64
N ILE A 128 8.43 -9.95 -10.78
CA ILE A 128 8.18 -10.04 -9.34
C ILE A 128 9.31 -9.32 -8.63
N LEU A 129 8.98 -8.21 -7.96
CA LEU A 129 9.87 -7.49 -7.06
C LEU A 129 9.65 -8.01 -5.65
N THR A 130 10.60 -8.79 -5.14
CA THR A 130 10.53 -9.35 -3.79
C THR A 130 11.22 -8.43 -2.80
N ASN A 131 10.50 -8.02 -1.76
CA ASN A 131 11.04 -7.31 -0.62
C ASN A 131 11.29 -8.26 0.54
N THR A 132 12.45 -8.19 1.16
CA THR A 132 12.74 -8.77 2.47
C THR A 132 12.73 -7.66 3.51
N VAL A 133 11.93 -7.84 4.56
CA VAL A 133 11.74 -6.85 5.61
C VAL A 133 12.10 -7.45 6.95
N THR A 134 12.97 -6.76 7.67
CA THR A 134 13.28 -7.04 9.07
C THR A 134 12.77 -5.87 9.91
N LEU A 135 11.98 -6.16 10.93
CA LEU A 135 11.54 -5.20 11.94
C LEU A 135 12.13 -5.60 13.29
N THR A 136 12.74 -4.65 13.98
CA THR A 136 13.33 -4.86 15.31
C THR A 136 12.71 -3.85 16.27
N PRO A 137 11.98 -4.29 17.30
CA PRO A 137 11.49 -3.39 18.34
C PRO A 137 12.65 -2.62 18.97
N LEU A 138 12.58 -1.29 18.91
CA LEU A 138 13.57 -0.40 19.52
C LEU A 138 13.13 0.04 20.92
N VAL A 139 11.83 0.31 21.10
CA VAL A 139 11.27 0.72 22.39
C VAL A 139 9.96 -0.03 22.67
N PRO A 140 9.93 -0.99 23.62
CA PRO A 140 11.09 -1.54 24.33
C PRO A 140 12.01 -2.30 23.37
N ASN A 141 13.31 -2.34 23.68
CA ASN A 141 14.28 -3.07 22.87
C ASN A 141 14.08 -4.57 23.03
N GLN A 142 13.84 -5.26 21.91
CA GLN A 142 13.58 -6.70 21.87
C GLN A 142 14.24 -7.32 20.63
N PRO A 143 14.37 -8.66 20.55
CA PRO A 143 14.91 -9.31 19.36
C PRO A 143 14.11 -8.98 18.09
N ALA A 144 14.80 -9.00 16.96
CA ALA A 144 14.20 -8.81 15.65
C ALA A 144 13.12 -9.87 15.37
N LEU A 145 12.06 -9.45 14.68
CA LEU A 145 11.08 -10.37 14.14
C LEU A 145 11.71 -11.27 13.06
N PRO A 146 11.13 -12.46 12.79
CA PRO A 146 11.48 -13.23 11.61
C PRO A 146 11.40 -12.37 10.34
N ILE A 147 12.28 -12.62 9.37
CA ILE A 147 12.28 -11.92 8.09
C ILE A 147 10.92 -12.13 7.40
N GLN A 148 10.31 -11.03 6.98
CA GLN A 148 9.08 -11.03 6.20
C GLN A 148 9.42 -10.92 4.72
N ILE A 149 8.70 -11.67 3.88
CA ILE A 149 8.87 -11.65 2.42
C ILE A 149 7.59 -11.08 1.79
N VAL A 150 7.72 -9.98 1.06
CA VAL A 150 6.59 -9.26 0.43
C VAL A 150 6.83 -9.13 -1.07
N PRO A 151 6.16 -9.96 -1.90
CA PRO A 151 6.26 -9.87 -3.35
C PRO A 151 5.33 -8.79 -3.92
N PHE A 152 5.84 -7.99 -4.85
CA PHE A 152 5.07 -7.09 -5.69
C PHE A 152 5.03 -7.64 -7.11
N ASN A 153 3.82 -7.86 -7.62
CA ASN A 153 3.60 -8.38 -8.95
C ASN A 153 3.39 -7.23 -9.92
N ILE A 154 4.15 -7.26 -11.01
CA ILE A 154 4.19 -6.21 -12.01
C ILE A 154 3.74 -6.81 -13.34
N ALA A 155 2.78 -6.16 -13.98
CA ALA A 155 2.54 -6.31 -15.42
C ALA A 155 3.13 -5.08 -16.12
N PHE A 156 3.76 -5.32 -17.28
CA PHE A 156 4.39 -4.27 -18.06
C PHE A 156 3.97 -4.36 -19.53
N THR A 157 3.95 -3.22 -20.21
CA THR A 157 3.69 -3.17 -21.65
C THR A 157 4.54 -2.09 -22.27
N GLU A 158 5.50 -2.53 -23.08
CA GLU A 158 6.13 -1.68 -24.09
C GLU A 158 5.11 -1.42 -25.19
N THR A 159 4.75 -0.17 -25.40
CA THR A 159 3.73 0.20 -26.37
C THR A 159 4.32 0.34 -27.76
N PRO A 160 3.55 0.03 -28.83
CA PRO A 160 3.93 0.47 -30.15
C PRO A 160 4.04 1.99 -30.16
N ASN A 161 5.19 2.52 -30.57
CA ASN A 161 5.48 3.94 -30.70
C ASN A 161 4.77 4.59 -31.90
N SER A 162 3.49 4.28 -32.08
CA SER A 162 2.63 4.68 -33.20
C SER A 162 1.23 5.06 -32.74
N THR A 163 0.64 6.05 -33.40
CA THR A 163 -0.71 6.54 -33.07
C THR A 163 -1.80 5.65 -33.68
N PRO A 164 -2.96 5.46 -33.02
CA PRO A 164 -3.34 6.02 -31.71
C PRO A 164 -2.68 5.29 -30.53
N CYS A 165 -2.27 6.05 -29.52
CA CYS A 165 -1.63 5.49 -28.33
C CYS A 165 -2.63 4.87 -27.34
N ALA A 166 -2.31 3.70 -26.82
CA ALA A 166 -3.07 3.09 -25.71
C ALA A 166 -2.93 3.91 -24.42
N ALA A 167 -1.74 4.45 -24.16
CA ALA A 167 -1.48 5.44 -23.12
C ALA A 167 -1.04 6.76 -23.77
N ALA A 168 -1.78 7.83 -23.49
CA ALA A 168 -1.52 9.13 -24.11
C ALA A 168 -0.15 9.68 -23.70
N SER A 169 0.52 10.32 -24.66
CA SER A 169 1.79 11.01 -24.46
C SER A 169 1.65 12.50 -24.81
N PRO A 170 2.48 13.41 -24.23
CA PRO A 170 2.50 14.81 -24.64
C PRO A 170 2.77 14.95 -26.15
N ALA A 171 2.14 15.93 -26.79
CA ALA A 171 2.25 16.13 -28.24
C ALA A 171 3.71 16.19 -28.70
N GLY A 172 4.03 15.45 -29.76
CA GLY A 172 5.39 15.33 -30.31
C GLY A 172 6.23 14.20 -29.71
N ASN A 173 5.72 13.47 -28.71
CA ASN A 173 6.37 12.27 -28.17
C ASN A 173 5.68 11.00 -28.68
N PRO A 174 6.41 9.89 -28.81
CA PRO A 174 5.80 8.57 -29.03
C PRO A 174 4.95 8.11 -27.83
N CYS A 175 4.27 6.98 -27.98
CA CYS A 175 3.35 6.47 -26.97
C CYS A 175 4.06 6.16 -25.65
N ASN A 176 3.34 6.34 -24.54
CA ASN A 176 3.93 6.01 -23.24
C ASN A 176 3.85 4.51 -22.97
N ASP A 177 4.87 4.00 -22.32
CA ASP A 177 4.87 2.65 -21.79
C ASP A 177 4.16 2.54 -20.46
N ILE A 178 3.64 1.35 -20.19
CA ILE A 178 2.64 1.13 -19.16
C ILE A 178 3.20 0.17 -18.11
N PHE A 179 3.25 0.65 -16.87
CA PHE A 179 3.51 -0.14 -15.69
C PHE A 179 2.20 -0.35 -14.93
N VAL A 180 1.86 -1.59 -14.60
CA VAL A 180 0.71 -1.91 -13.75
C VAL A 180 1.14 -2.75 -12.57
N LEU A 181 0.73 -2.33 -11.39
CA LEU A 181 0.90 -3.11 -10.18
C LEU A 181 -0.31 -4.02 -9.99
N THR A 182 -0.08 -5.33 -10.12
CA THR A 182 -1.15 -6.35 -10.09
C THR A 182 -1.25 -7.04 -8.73
N GLY A 183 -0.29 -6.81 -7.84
CA GLY A 183 -0.33 -7.27 -6.46
C GLY A 183 0.82 -6.70 -5.63
N GLY A 184 0.68 -6.75 -4.30
CA GLY A 184 1.74 -6.36 -3.36
C GLY A 184 1.49 -5.08 -2.55
N LEU A 185 0.52 -4.24 -2.91
CA LEU A 185 0.06 -3.17 -2.01
C LEU A 185 -0.87 -3.77 -0.95
N LEU A 186 -0.33 -4.02 0.24
CA LEU A 186 -1.11 -4.51 1.37
C LEU A 186 -0.74 -3.82 2.66
N ASN A 187 -1.77 -3.51 3.42
CA ASN A 187 -1.72 -3.36 4.87
C ASN A 187 -1.47 -4.76 5.45
N PHE A 188 -0.25 -5.07 5.86
CA PHE A 188 0.03 -6.37 6.48
C PHE A 188 -0.13 -6.28 7.98
N ALA A 189 -0.84 -7.26 8.55
CA ALA A 189 -0.97 -7.41 9.98
C ALA A 189 0.04 -8.43 10.49
N PHE A 190 0.69 -8.16 11.61
CA PHE A 190 1.49 -9.15 12.32
C PHE A 190 1.18 -9.11 13.81
N ASN A 191 1.23 -10.28 14.44
CA ASN A 191 1.07 -10.39 15.88
C ASN A 191 2.45 -10.40 16.53
N TYR A 192 2.60 -9.61 17.58
CA TYR A 192 3.82 -9.53 18.37
C TYR A 192 3.47 -9.62 19.85
N ASN A 193 4.23 -10.43 20.59
CA ASN A 193 4.12 -10.54 22.03
C ASN A 193 5.44 -10.08 22.64
N ASP A 194 5.39 -8.97 23.38
CA ASP A 194 6.55 -8.35 24.02
C ASP A 194 6.79 -8.87 25.45
N GLY A 195 6.06 -9.90 25.87
CA GLY A 195 6.05 -10.44 27.22
C GLY A 195 4.97 -9.84 28.12
N THR A 196 4.29 -8.77 27.70
CA THR A 196 3.15 -8.17 28.42
C THR A 196 1.79 -8.63 27.88
N GLY A 197 1.75 -9.08 26.63
CA GLY A 197 0.59 -9.67 25.99
C GLY A 197 0.71 -9.69 24.46
N LEU A 198 -0.21 -10.36 23.79
CA LEU A 198 -0.25 -10.38 22.32
C LEU A 198 -0.88 -9.09 21.79
N GLN A 199 -0.17 -8.40 20.90
CA GLN A 199 -0.62 -7.18 20.23
C GLN A 199 -0.54 -7.38 18.72
N THR A 200 -1.58 -6.97 17.99
CA THR A 200 -1.55 -6.91 16.52
C THR A 200 -1.08 -5.53 16.08
N TYR A 201 -0.15 -5.51 15.13
CA TYR A 201 0.33 -4.32 14.44
C TYR A 201 -0.04 -4.39 12.96
N PHE A 202 -0.23 -3.23 12.34
CA PHE A 202 -0.53 -3.06 10.93
C PHE A 202 0.51 -2.18 10.28
N VAL A 203 1.11 -2.65 9.20
CA VAL A 203 2.04 -1.87 8.38
C VAL A 203 1.34 -1.47 7.11
N ASN A 204 1.16 -0.16 6.92
CA ASN A 204 0.47 0.40 5.77
C ASN A 204 1.50 0.96 4.79
N ILE A 205 1.60 0.37 3.60
CA ILE A 205 2.57 0.74 2.55
C ILE A 205 1.86 1.63 1.53
N PHE A 206 2.51 2.72 1.12
CA PHE A 206 1.96 3.64 0.12
C PHE A 206 3.05 4.34 -0.68
N PRO A 207 2.72 4.82 -1.90
CA PRO A 207 3.59 5.73 -2.64
C PRO A 207 3.83 7.03 -1.86
N THR A 208 5.08 7.46 -1.75
CA THR A 208 5.43 8.77 -1.16
C THR A 208 5.56 9.88 -2.22
N THR A 209 5.66 9.49 -3.49
CA THR A 209 5.58 10.42 -4.62
C THR A 209 4.13 10.52 -5.10
N GLY A 210 3.48 11.65 -4.81
CA GLY A 210 2.11 11.91 -5.24
C GLY A 210 1.95 11.88 -6.76
N GLY A 211 0.83 11.32 -7.24
CA GLY A 211 0.45 11.34 -8.66
C GLY A 211 1.17 10.33 -9.57
N VAL A 212 2.17 9.61 -9.07
CA VAL A 212 2.84 8.56 -9.87
C VAL A 212 1.92 7.35 -9.98
N LEU A 213 1.61 6.68 -8.87
CA LEU A 213 0.71 5.54 -8.89
C LEU A 213 -0.74 6.02 -8.83
N SER A 214 -1.52 5.69 -9.85
CA SER A 214 -2.90 6.15 -9.99
C SER A 214 -3.74 5.12 -10.76
N THR A 215 -5.06 5.34 -10.79
CA THR A 215 -5.94 4.59 -11.69
C THR A 215 -5.64 5.00 -13.13
N LEU A 216 -5.25 4.02 -13.95
CA LEU A 216 -4.96 4.26 -15.36
C LEU A 216 -6.25 4.31 -16.20
N SER A 217 -6.13 4.85 -17.43
CA SER A 217 -7.23 4.79 -18.40
C SER A 217 -7.56 3.34 -18.77
N ASN A 218 -8.81 3.09 -19.17
CA ASN A 218 -9.23 1.77 -19.64
C ASN A 218 -8.40 1.27 -20.83
N SER A 219 -7.96 2.17 -21.72
CA SER A 219 -7.11 1.82 -22.86
C SER A 219 -5.72 1.35 -22.42
N ALA A 220 -5.12 1.98 -21.41
CA ALA A 220 -3.84 1.57 -20.85
C ALA A 220 -3.98 0.24 -20.09
N CYS A 221 -5.03 0.07 -19.29
CA CYS A 221 -5.29 -1.21 -18.62
C CYS A 221 -5.48 -2.35 -19.62
N ALA A 222 -6.28 -2.14 -20.67
CA ALA A 222 -6.50 -3.14 -21.70
C ALA A 222 -5.20 -3.53 -22.43
N ALA A 223 -4.33 -2.55 -22.75
CA ALA A 223 -3.03 -2.82 -23.36
C ALA A 223 -2.12 -3.65 -22.44
N ALA A 224 -2.19 -3.42 -21.13
CA ALA A 224 -1.50 -4.22 -20.12
C ALA A 224 -2.17 -5.57 -19.78
N ASN A 225 -3.24 -5.93 -20.51
CA ASN A 225 -4.06 -7.12 -20.23
C ASN A 225 -4.61 -7.14 -18.80
N GLN A 226 -4.93 -5.95 -18.25
CA GLN A 226 -5.49 -5.78 -16.91
C GLN A 226 -6.93 -5.27 -16.97
N PRO A 227 -7.76 -5.58 -15.94
CA PRO A 227 -9.12 -5.04 -15.86
C PRO A 227 -9.15 -3.51 -15.81
N ASN A 228 -10.27 -2.93 -16.26
CA ASN A 228 -10.52 -1.49 -16.12
C ASN A 228 -10.38 -1.06 -14.65
N GLY A 229 -9.78 0.12 -14.44
CA GLY A 229 -9.48 0.61 -13.09
C GLY A 229 -8.16 0.09 -12.50
N CYS A 230 -7.29 -0.51 -13.31
CA CYS A 230 -5.97 -0.96 -12.89
C CYS A 230 -5.12 0.19 -12.32
N ILE A 231 -4.23 -0.16 -11.38
CA ILE A 231 -3.39 0.79 -10.64
C ILE A 231 -1.96 0.71 -11.17
N GLY A 232 -1.42 1.85 -11.62
CA GLY A 232 -0.15 1.87 -12.30
C GLY A 232 0.34 3.28 -12.59
N PHE A 233 1.33 3.37 -13.49
CA PHE A 233 1.81 4.64 -14.04
C PHE A 233 2.24 4.43 -15.50
N THR A 234 2.41 5.53 -16.22
CA THR A 234 2.93 5.50 -17.59
C THR A 234 4.20 6.33 -17.68
N THR A 235 5.16 5.94 -18.50
CA THR A 235 6.42 6.70 -18.69
C THR A 235 6.56 7.14 -20.14
N VAL A 236 6.83 8.43 -20.33
CA VAL A 236 7.11 9.00 -21.65
C VAL A 236 8.42 8.45 -22.20
N GLU A 237 8.48 8.18 -23.50
CA GLU A 237 9.72 7.80 -24.19
C GLU A 237 10.87 8.77 -23.94
N GLY A 238 12.06 8.24 -23.66
CA GLY A 238 13.26 9.00 -23.31
C GLY A 238 13.23 9.63 -21.92
N GLN A 239 12.25 9.28 -21.07
CA GLN A 239 12.10 9.79 -19.71
C GLN A 239 12.11 8.65 -18.68
N ALA A 240 12.16 9.03 -17.40
CA ALA A 240 12.05 8.10 -16.30
C ALA A 240 10.92 8.48 -15.34
N THR A 241 10.22 7.47 -14.85
CA THR A 241 9.21 7.61 -13.79
C THR A 241 9.67 6.82 -12.57
N THR A 242 9.77 7.48 -11.42
CA THR A 242 10.16 6.85 -10.15
C THR A 242 8.98 6.77 -9.19
N LEU A 243 8.66 5.55 -8.78
CA LEU A 243 7.74 5.23 -7.71
C LEU A 243 8.54 4.99 -6.42
N ALA A 244 8.52 5.95 -5.50
CA ALA A 244 9.09 5.79 -4.17
C ALA A 244 8.03 5.29 -3.19
N PHE A 245 8.41 4.37 -2.30
CA PHE A 245 7.51 3.82 -1.30
C PHE A 245 7.85 4.33 0.10
N GLY A 246 6.81 4.44 0.93
CA GLY A 246 6.92 4.64 2.35
C GLY A 246 5.93 3.76 3.09
N PHE A 247 6.07 3.72 4.41
CA PHE A 247 5.15 2.97 5.24
C PHE A 247 5.01 3.58 6.63
N THR A 248 3.93 3.20 7.29
CA THR A 248 3.61 3.55 8.68
C THR A 248 3.28 2.28 9.46
N ILE A 249 3.49 2.29 10.78
CA ILE A 249 3.13 1.18 11.67
C ILE A 249 2.09 1.66 12.68
N SER A 250 1.03 0.87 12.89
CA SER A 250 -0.06 1.19 13.82
C SER A 250 -0.55 -0.03 14.59
N THR A 251 -1.31 0.21 15.65
CA THR A 251 -2.04 -0.82 16.41
C THR A 251 -3.50 -0.95 15.98
N GLN A 252 -3.94 -0.17 15.00
CA GLN A 252 -5.31 -0.16 14.47
C GLN A 252 -5.28 -0.34 12.95
N PRO A 253 -6.22 -1.10 12.37
CA PRO A 253 -6.27 -1.25 10.93
C PRO A 253 -6.57 0.10 10.25
N LEU A 254 -5.99 0.32 9.07
CA LEU A 254 -6.32 1.47 8.24
C LEU A 254 -7.81 1.48 7.91
N GLN A 255 -8.50 2.56 8.25
CA GLN A 255 -9.85 2.81 7.76
C GLN A 255 -9.76 3.62 6.47
N VAL A 256 -9.82 2.93 5.33
CA VAL A 256 -10.05 3.60 4.04
C VAL A 256 -11.55 3.94 4.00
N PRO A 257 -11.96 5.23 3.91
CA PRO A 257 -13.36 5.55 3.72
C PRO A 257 -13.87 4.82 2.47
N GLU A 258 -14.85 3.94 2.64
CA GLU A 258 -15.44 3.25 1.50
C GLU A 258 -15.96 4.30 0.51
N PRO A 259 -15.72 4.15 -0.80
CA PRO A 259 -16.26 5.05 -1.81
C PRO A 259 -17.79 5.25 -1.70
N GLY A 260 -18.51 4.28 -1.12
CA GLY A 260 -19.96 4.33 -0.89
C GLY A 260 -20.44 5.34 0.16
N MET A 261 -19.58 5.79 1.08
CA MET A 261 -20.01 6.74 2.13
C MET A 261 -20.27 8.14 1.56
N LEU A 262 -19.53 8.57 0.52
CA LEU A 262 -19.81 9.81 -0.20
C LEU A 262 -21.14 9.74 -0.98
N ALA A 263 -21.47 8.58 -1.55
CA ALA A 263 -22.73 8.35 -2.23
C ALA A 263 -23.93 8.41 -1.25
N LEU A 264 -23.78 7.88 -0.03
CA LEU A 264 -24.81 7.92 1.01
C LEU A 264 -25.04 9.34 1.57
N PHE A 265 -23.99 10.15 1.74
CA PHE A 265 -24.15 11.57 2.08
C PHE A 265 -24.86 12.34 0.95
N GLY A 266 -24.54 12.06 -0.31
CA GLY A 266 -25.23 12.64 -1.47
C GLY A 266 -26.71 12.25 -1.56
N ALA A 267 -27.04 10.98 -1.30
CA ALA A 267 -28.42 10.49 -1.30
C ALA A 267 -29.24 10.99 -0.09
N GLY A 268 -28.60 11.14 1.09
CA GLY A 268 -29.24 11.67 2.29
C GLY A 268 -29.67 13.13 2.14
N LEU A 269 -28.83 13.97 1.51
CA LEU A 269 -29.16 15.37 1.23
C LEU A 269 -30.27 15.52 0.18
N MET A 270 -30.30 14.67 -0.86
CA MET A 270 -31.41 14.67 -1.83
C MET A 270 -32.74 14.25 -1.21
N SER A 271 -32.74 13.33 -0.25
CA SER A 271 -33.95 12.88 0.45
C SER A 271 -34.61 14.00 1.28
N LEU A 272 -33.82 14.91 1.87
CA LEU A 272 -34.31 16.06 2.63
C LEU A 272 -34.94 17.15 1.73
N VAL A 273 -34.42 17.32 0.50
CA VAL A 273 -34.98 18.27 -0.48
C VAL A 273 -36.35 17.81 -0.98
N PHE A 274 -36.57 16.50 -1.15
CA PHE A 274 -37.87 15.95 -1.52
C PHE A 274 -38.90 16.02 -0.38
N LEU A 275 -38.47 15.88 0.89
CA LEU A 275 -39.35 16.03 2.04
C LEU A 275 -39.83 17.47 2.26
N ARG A 276 -39.01 18.47 1.90
CA ARG A 276 -39.40 19.90 1.98
C ARG A 276 -40.46 20.30 0.94
N ARG A 277 -40.65 19.52 -0.12
CA ARG A 277 -41.66 19.77 -1.16
C ARG A 277 -43.06 19.23 -0.83
N ARG A 278 -43.24 18.58 0.32
CA ARG A 278 -44.55 18.09 0.80
C ARG A 278 -45.05 18.89 2.01
N ARG A 279 -45.11 20.22 1.90
CA ARG A 279 -46.04 21.01 2.72
C ARG A 279 -47.32 21.20 1.90
N PRO A 280 -48.45 20.59 2.30
CA PRO A 280 -49.74 20.94 1.75
C PRO A 280 -50.20 22.27 2.37
N ASP A 281 -50.77 23.14 1.53
CA ASP A 281 -51.77 24.13 1.96
C ASP A 281 -53.08 23.40 2.26
#